data_AF-A0A1G7HLW6-F1
#
_entry.id   AF-A0A1G7HLW6-F1
#
_cell.length_a   1.000
_cell.length_b   1.000
_cell.length_c   1.000
_cell.angle_alpha   90.00
_cell.angle_beta   90.00
_cell.angle_gamma   90.00
#
_symmetry.space_group_name_H-M   'P 1'
#
loop_
_entity.id
_entity.type
_entity.pdbx_description
1 polymer ?
#
loop_
_entity_poly.entity_id
_entity_poly.type
_entity_poly.pdbx_seq_one_letter_code
_entity_poly.pdbx_strand_id
1 'polypeptide(L)'
;MWKSVSVEEEPRLCAFRQCRAALPQLSGRGNRPRYCQDGRTWGPNGLSCKSAEAAFVAVESLTEADSALTSAALDALGDRLAVARAPLADLLAAVDVVGRQVAEEAAGALAERDRAREAAAEDRGARERAEADAARQRAEADAAGARAAEAVELASAADRARVKAEQAAAAALREQLRAEGRVDALTDRLRRAEELAEVAAAQVAELRTQLSTLQATARATDATLAEERSRAARDADAHRAELAARDEAAAGLRAEHDDAVARLREDHHTDLARLRADHESAVAHLRAELDEDRRLHATDVERLRAEHASLVERLRAEHAAATEQSLARERAEAAERREAALDRLRGEHSAVREEHSRLVADLHRQLGAADHEIMSLRRDLERAGS
;
A
#
# COMPACT_ATOMS: atom_id res chain seq x y z
N MET A 1 -86.87 14.66 -168.91
CA MET A 1 -85.84 13.89 -168.19
C MET A 1 -85.96 14.26 -166.70
N TRP A 2 -86.89 13.65 -165.96
CA TRP A 2 -86.62 12.62 -164.96
C TRP A 2 -85.30 12.81 -164.19
N LYS A 3 -85.39 13.21 -162.91
CA LYS A 3 -84.88 12.41 -161.79
C LYS A 3 -85.34 12.95 -160.42
N SER A 4 -86.13 12.07 -159.80
CA SER A 4 -86.36 11.75 -158.40
C SER A 4 -85.35 12.19 -157.32
N VAL A 5 -85.92 12.71 -156.22
CA VAL A 5 -85.88 12.17 -154.83
C VAL A 5 -84.54 12.15 -154.08
N SER A 6 -84.51 12.89 -152.97
CA SER A 6 -84.19 12.36 -151.64
C SER A 6 -85.13 13.04 -150.65
N VAL A 7 -85.99 12.26 -149.99
CA VAL A 7 -86.93 12.74 -148.97
C VAL A 7 -86.16 12.83 -147.67
N GLU A 8 -85.75 14.04 -147.28
CA GLU A 8 -85.43 14.33 -145.89
C GLU A 8 -86.74 14.23 -145.11
N GLU A 9 -86.90 13.16 -144.33
CA GLU A 9 -88.05 12.97 -143.45
C GLU A 9 -88.02 14.03 -142.36
N GLU A 10 -88.75 15.12 -142.59
CA GLU A 10 -88.94 16.19 -141.62
C GLU A 10 -89.36 15.61 -140.25
N PRO A 11 -88.71 16.04 -139.15
CA PRO A 11 -89.05 15.56 -137.83
C PRO A 11 -90.52 15.91 -137.54
N ARG A 12 -91.33 14.89 -137.23
CA ARG A 12 -92.73 15.10 -136.88
C ARG A 12 -92.81 15.91 -135.59
N LEU A 13 -93.27 17.14 -135.68
CA LEU A 13 -93.48 17.97 -134.50
C LEU A 13 -94.86 17.68 -133.87
N CYS A 14 -94.98 17.97 -132.58
CA CYS A 14 -96.25 17.98 -131.87
C CYS A 14 -97.26 18.86 -132.62
N ALA A 15 -98.47 18.34 -132.86
CA ALA A 15 -99.52 19.03 -133.60
C ALA A 15 -100.07 20.27 -132.88
N PHE A 16 -99.81 20.44 -131.57
CA PHE A 16 -100.13 21.67 -130.87
C PHE A 16 -99.18 22.78 -131.34
N ARG A 17 -99.72 23.79 -132.04
CA ARG A 17 -98.95 24.78 -132.82
C ARG A 17 -97.90 25.55 -132.00
N GLN A 18 -98.11 25.68 -130.68
CA GLN A 18 -97.21 26.40 -129.77
C GLN A 18 -96.15 25.51 -129.10
N CYS A 19 -96.36 24.20 -128.99
CA CYS A 19 -95.38 23.33 -128.34
C CYS A 19 -94.25 22.93 -129.29
N ARG A 20 -94.58 22.54 -130.53
CA ARG A 20 -93.63 22.13 -131.59
C ARG A 20 -92.48 21.20 -131.15
N ALA A 21 -92.65 20.44 -130.07
CA ALA A 21 -91.64 19.48 -129.63
C ALA A 21 -91.49 18.36 -130.68
N ALA A 22 -90.25 17.96 -130.96
CA ALA A 22 -89.97 16.87 -131.88
C ALA A 22 -90.49 15.55 -131.31
N LEU A 23 -91.40 14.88 -132.03
CA LEU A 23 -91.94 13.59 -131.63
C LEU A 23 -90.94 12.48 -131.98
N PRO A 24 -90.81 11.45 -131.14
CA PRO A 24 -89.91 10.33 -131.42
C PRO A 24 -90.30 9.60 -132.71
N GLN A 25 -89.28 9.28 -133.52
CA GLN A 25 -89.40 8.51 -134.77
C GLN A 25 -89.87 7.08 -134.45
N LEU A 26 -91.07 6.70 -134.91
CA LEU A 26 -91.70 5.40 -134.61
C LEU A 26 -91.79 4.54 -135.88
N SER A 27 -90.98 3.48 -135.93
CA SER A 27 -90.98 2.45 -136.98
C SER A 27 -92.02 1.35 -136.68
N GLY A 28 -93.25 1.49 -137.20
CA GLY A 28 -94.27 0.42 -137.09
C GLY A 28 -95.70 0.86 -137.43
N ARG A 29 -96.51 -0.06 -137.99
CA ARG A 29 -97.90 0.17 -138.45
C ARG A 29 -98.94 0.21 -137.31
N GLY A 30 -98.66 0.98 -136.25
CA GLY A 30 -99.54 1.20 -135.10
C GLY A 30 -99.86 2.68 -134.89
N ASN A 31 -100.98 2.96 -134.21
CA ASN A 31 -101.60 4.28 -134.06
C ASN A 31 -100.60 5.38 -133.68
N ARG A 32 -100.37 6.34 -134.58
CA ARG A 32 -99.30 7.36 -134.47
C ARG A 32 -99.78 8.55 -133.61
N PRO A 33 -99.22 8.80 -132.42
CA PRO A 33 -99.67 9.89 -131.56
C PRO A 33 -99.38 11.25 -132.22
N ARG A 34 -100.38 12.13 -132.26
CA ARG A 34 -100.29 13.49 -132.85
C ARG A 34 -99.70 14.54 -131.89
N TYR A 35 -99.67 14.28 -130.59
CA TYR A 35 -99.25 15.24 -129.55
C TYR A 35 -98.12 14.65 -128.70
N CYS A 36 -97.23 15.50 -128.16
CA CYS A 36 -96.16 15.07 -127.26
C CYS A 36 -96.73 14.67 -125.90
N GLN A 37 -96.11 13.66 -125.27
CA GLN A 37 -96.53 13.14 -123.96
C GLN A 37 -95.56 13.56 -122.85
N ASP A 38 -94.80 14.63 -123.09
CA ASP A 38 -93.63 15.02 -122.31
C ASP A 38 -93.98 15.66 -120.95
N GLY A 39 -95.20 15.44 -120.44
CA GLY A 39 -95.68 15.97 -119.16
C GLY A 39 -95.81 17.50 -119.11
N ARG A 40 -95.58 18.20 -120.22
CA ARG A 40 -95.70 19.68 -120.27
C ARG A 40 -97.15 20.10 -120.14
N THR A 41 -97.39 20.96 -119.16
CA THR A 41 -98.70 21.52 -118.85
C THR A 41 -98.76 22.99 -119.23
N TRP A 42 -99.91 23.44 -119.74
CA TRP A 42 -100.12 24.79 -120.25
C TRP A 42 -101.25 25.49 -119.48
N GLY A 43 -100.99 26.71 -119.04
CA GLY A 43 -101.92 27.54 -118.27
C GLY A 43 -102.05 27.14 -116.79
N PRO A 44 -102.76 27.94 -115.96
CA PRO A 44 -102.88 27.75 -114.51
C PRO A 44 -103.59 26.45 -114.12
N ASN A 45 -104.39 25.87 -115.03
CA ASN A 45 -105.10 24.60 -114.83
C ASN A 45 -104.31 23.38 -115.30
N GLY A 46 -103.08 23.57 -115.77
CA GLY A 46 -102.15 22.50 -116.10
C GLY A 46 -102.57 21.60 -117.29
N LEU A 47 -103.09 22.17 -118.38
CA LEU A 47 -103.64 21.39 -119.49
C LEU A 47 -102.56 20.69 -120.35
N SER A 48 -102.82 19.44 -120.77
CA SER A 48 -101.93 18.71 -121.69
C SER A 48 -102.00 19.27 -123.12
N CYS A 49 -100.96 19.06 -123.94
CA CYS A 49 -100.89 19.57 -125.33
C CYS A 49 -102.09 19.13 -126.21
N LYS A 50 -102.66 17.93 -125.97
CA LYS A 50 -103.87 17.45 -126.67
C LYS A 50 -105.10 18.27 -126.28
N SER A 51 -105.25 18.56 -125.00
CA SER A 51 -106.36 19.34 -124.46
C SER A 51 -106.25 20.82 -124.87
N ALA A 52 -105.03 21.35 -124.93
CA ALA A 52 -104.76 22.71 -125.36
C ALA A 52 -105.13 22.94 -126.85
N GLU A 53 -104.76 22.03 -127.76
CA GLU A 53 -105.17 22.15 -129.17
C GLU A 53 -106.69 22.02 -129.35
N ALA A 54 -107.34 21.11 -128.62
CA ALA A 54 -108.80 20.98 -128.68
C ALA A 54 -109.51 22.26 -128.20
N ALA A 55 -108.97 22.93 -127.19
CA ALA A 55 -109.46 24.24 -126.76
C ALA A 55 -109.23 25.33 -127.84
N PHE A 56 -108.08 25.31 -128.52
CA PHE A 56 -107.80 26.24 -129.61
C PHE A 56 -108.72 26.03 -130.83
N VAL A 57 -108.96 24.79 -131.25
CA VAL A 57 -109.89 24.47 -132.34
C VAL A 57 -111.33 24.84 -131.97
N ALA A 58 -111.72 24.67 -130.71
CA ALA A 58 -113.04 25.11 -130.24
C ALA A 58 -113.20 26.63 -130.32
N VAL A 59 -112.15 27.41 -130.01
CA VAL A 59 -112.16 28.87 -130.13
C VAL A 59 -112.12 29.32 -131.61
N GLU A 60 -111.36 28.64 -132.47
CA GLU A 60 -111.28 28.94 -133.91
C GLU A 60 -112.63 28.63 -134.63
N SER A 61 -113.40 27.64 -134.14
CA SER A 61 -114.74 27.33 -134.66
C SER A 61 -115.83 28.37 -134.29
N LEU A 62 -115.58 29.24 -133.33
CA LEU A 62 -116.50 30.33 -132.96
C LEU A 62 -116.28 31.60 -133.82
N THR A 63 -115.20 31.66 -134.58
CA THR A 63 -114.83 32.84 -135.38
C THR A 63 -115.21 32.78 -136.86
N GLU A 64 -115.73 31.65 -137.38
CA GLU A 64 -116.02 31.45 -138.82
C GLU A 64 -117.50 31.38 -139.20
N ALA A 65 -118.44 31.68 -138.31
CA ALA A 65 -119.88 31.75 -138.64
C ALA A 65 -120.36 33.19 -138.80
N ASP A 66 -120.06 33.75 -139.98
CA ASP A 66 -120.62 35.01 -140.50
C ASP A 66 -122.07 34.75 -140.94
N SER A 67 -123.02 35.04 -140.06
CA SER A 67 -124.46 34.99 -140.37
C SER A 67 -125.11 36.31 -139.97
N ALA A 68 -125.65 37.02 -140.97
CA ALA A 68 -126.32 38.31 -140.86
C ALA A 68 -127.36 38.35 -139.73
N LEU A 69 -127.02 39.06 -138.65
CA LEU A 69 -127.87 39.32 -137.49
C LEU A 69 -128.84 40.47 -137.81
N THR A 70 -130.12 40.16 -137.84
CA THR A 70 -131.22 41.13 -137.98
C THR A 70 -131.47 41.89 -136.68
N SER A 71 -131.97 43.14 -136.74
CA SER A 71 -132.08 44.03 -135.56
C SER A 71 -132.90 43.44 -134.40
N ALA A 72 -133.83 42.51 -134.66
CA ALA A 72 -134.59 41.82 -133.62
C ALA A 72 -133.78 40.78 -132.81
N ALA A 73 -132.70 40.23 -133.36
CA ALA A 73 -131.84 39.26 -132.67
C ALA A 73 -130.83 39.94 -131.73
N LEU A 74 -130.44 41.18 -132.03
CA LEU A 74 -129.58 42.00 -131.16
C LEU A 74 -130.31 42.51 -129.92
N ASP A 75 -131.61 42.83 -130.02
CA ASP A 75 -132.42 43.23 -128.86
C ASP A 75 -132.64 42.05 -127.89
N ALA A 76 -132.91 40.85 -128.40
CA ALA A 76 -133.08 39.64 -127.58
C ALA A 76 -131.77 39.16 -126.91
N LEU A 77 -130.61 39.42 -127.51
CA LEU A 77 -129.32 39.18 -126.88
C LEU A 77 -129.00 40.26 -125.84
N GLY A 78 -129.38 41.52 -126.09
CA GLY A 78 -129.29 42.63 -125.13
C GLY A 78 -130.06 42.36 -123.84
N ASP A 79 -131.28 41.83 -123.93
CA ASP A 79 -132.09 41.47 -122.77
C ASP A 79 -131.49 40.31 -121.97
N ARG A 80 -130.92 39.30 -122.65
CA ARG A 80 -130.26 38.17 -121.96
C ARG A 80 -128.92 38.55 -121.33
N LEU A 81 -128.16 39.46 -121.94
CA LEU A 81 -126.93 40.02 -121.36
C LEU A 81 -127.22 40.97 -120.18
N ALA A 82 -128.34 41.71 -120.21
CA ALA A 82 -128.78 42.53 -119.08
C ALA A 82 -129.13 41.67 -117.85
N VAL A 83 -129.80 40.52 -118.06
CA VAL A 83 -130.14 39.57 -116.98
C VAL A 83 -128.91 38.84 -116.44
N ALA A 84 -127.90 38.53 -117.27
CA ALA A 84 -126.69 37.83 -116.85
C ALA A 84 -125.63 38.73 -116.17
N ARG A 85 -125.73 40.06 -116.32
CA ARG A 85 -124.75 41.02 -115.76
C ARG A 85 -124.80 41.12 -114.22
N ALA A 86 -125.98 41.03 -113.63
CA ALA A 86 -126.15 41.08 -112.18
C ALA A 86 -125.46 39.90 -111.44
N PRO A 87 -125.72 38.62 -111.79
CA PRO A 87 -125.10 37.49 -111.09
C PRO A 87 -123.57 37.41 -111.28
N LEU A 88 -123.02 37.93 -112.38
CA LEU A 88 -121.56 38.01 -112.58
C LEU A 88 -120.91 39.12 -111.73
N ALA A 89 -121.60 40.24 -111.52
CA ALA A 89 -121.15 41.28 -110.61
C ALA A 89 -121.17 40.79 -109.14
N ASP A 90 -122.20 40.02 -108.76
CA ASP A 90 -122.28 39.41 -107.43
C ASP A 90 -121.18 38.38 -107.19
N LEU A 91 -120.81 37.61 -108.21
CA LEU A 91 -119.74 36.61 -108.09
C LEU A 91 -118.36 37.26 -107.98
N LEU A 92 -118.11 38.36 -108.70
CA LEU A 92 -116.88 39.15 -108.56
C LEU A 92 -116.82 39.83 -107.19
N ALA A 93 -117.93 40.36 -106.69
CA ALA A 93 -118.02 40.91 -105.33
C ALA A 93 -117.76 39.84 -104.26
N ALA A 94 -118.26 38.61 -104.44
CA ALA A 94 -118.01 37.50 -103.55
C ALA A 94 -116.53 37.06 -103.55
N VAL A 95 -115.88 37.02 -104.73
CA VAL A 95 -114.43 36.74 -104.84
C VAL A 95 -113.61 37.84 -104.16
N ASP A 96 -114.03 39.10 -104.25
CA ASP A 96 -113.34 40.22 -103.61
C ASP A 96 -113.55 40.22 -102.07
N VAL A 97 -114.70 39.76 -101.59
CA VAL A 97 -114.94 39.51 -100.15
C VAL A 97 -114.07 38.36 -99.64
N VAL A 98 -113.99 37.24 -100.37
CA VAL A 98 -113.14 36.11 -99.99
C VAL A 98 -111.66 36.49 -100.06
N GLY A 99 -111.26 37.28 -101.06
CA GLY A 99 -109.90 37.82 -101.17
C GLY A 99 -109.52 38.69 -99.98
N ARG A 100 -110.43 39.56 -99.52
CA ARG A 100 -110.24 40.35 -98.30
C ARG A 100 -110.20 39.50 -97.04
N GLN A 101 -111.08 38.50 -96.90
CA GLN A 101 -111.06 37.59 -95.76
C GLN A 101 -109.77 36.77 -95.67
N VAL A 102 -109.27 36.26 -96.80
CA VAL A 102 -107.98 35.54 -96.84
C VAL A 102 -106.81 36.47 -96.54
N ALA A 103 -106.84 37.72 -97.03
CA ALA A 103 -105.82 38.71 -96.70
C ALA A 103 -105.83 39.09 -95.21
N GLU A 104 -107.01 39.24 -94.61
CA GLU A 104 -107.17 39.52 -93.17
C GLU A 104 -106.72 38.33 -92.31
N GLU A 105 -107.08 37.09 -92.66
CA GLU A 105 -106.61 35.90 -91.94
C GLU A 105 -105.10 35.68 -92.10
N ALA A 106 -104.55 35.91 -93.29
CA ALA A 106 -103.11 35.83 -93.51
C ALA A 106 -102.35 36.90 -92.71
N ALA A 107 -102.88 38.13 -92.65
CA ALA A 107 -102.32 39.18 -91.81
C ALA A 107 -102.42 38.83 -90.31
N GLY A 108 -103.54 38.26 -89.88
CA GLY A 108 -103.73 37.76 -88.51
C GLY A 108 -102.73 36.66 -88.14
N ALA A 109 -102.58 35.63 -88.98
CA ALA A 109 -101.66 34.53 -88.76
C ALA A 109 -100.19 34.97 -88.75
N LEU A 110 -99.82 35.94 -89.60
CA LEU A 110 -98.47 36.51 -89.59
C LEU A 110 -98.22 37.32 -88.32
N ALA A 111 -99.19 38.13 -87.87
CA ALA A 111 -99.09 38.87 -86.63
C ALA A 111 -99.00 37.95 -85.40
N GLU A 112 -99.72 36.83 -85.38
CA GLU A 112 -99.61 35.82 -84.32
C GLU A 112 -98.26 35.10 -84.33
N ARG A 113 -97.75 34.74 -85.51
CA ARG A 113 -96.42 34.14 -85.66
C ARG A 113 -95.33 35.09 -85.16
N ASP A 114 -95.43 36.37 -85.48
CA ASP A 114 -94.43 37.36 -85.09
C ASP A 114 -94.49 37.63 -83.58
N ARG A 115 -95.69 37.73 -82.98
CA ARG A 115 -95.86 37.76 -81.51
C ARG A 115 -95.29 36.51 -80.82
N ALA A 116 -95.49 35.33 -81.40
CA ALA A 116 -94.94 34.08 -80.85
C ALA A 116 -93.41 34.04 -80.94
N ARG A 117 -92.82 34.62 -81.99
CA ARG A 117 -91.36 34.73 -82.14
C ARG A 117 -90.75 35.71 -81.15
N GLU A 118 -91.41 36.85 -80.93
CA GLU A 118 -91.01 37.83 -79.91
C GLU A 118 -91.07 37.22 -78.51
N ALA A 119 -92.19 36.58 -78.15
CA ALA A 119 -92.33 35.89 -76.86
C ALA A 119 -91.27 34.78 -76.66
N ALA A 120 -90.96 34.01 -77.69
CA ALA A 120 -89.91 33.00 -77.63
C ALA A 120 -88.50 33.61 -77.52
N ALA A 121 -88.26 34.79 -78.09
CA ALA A 121 -86.99 35.51 -77.94
C ALA A 121 -86.85 36.09 -76.52
N GLU A 122 -87.93 36.62 -75.95
CA GLU A 122 -87.97 37.09 -74.57
C GLU A 122 -87.73 35.94 -73.58
N ASP A 123 -88.37 34.78 -73.77
CA ASP A 123 -88.17 33.61 -72.90
C ASP A 123 -86.74 33.06 -72.99
N ARG A 124 -86.14 33.03 -74.19
CA ARG A 124 -84.71 32.69 -74.36
C ARG A 124 -83.81 33.68 -73.63
N GLY A 125 -84.04 34.98 -73.80
CA GLY A 125 -83.27 36.01 -73.09
C GLY A 125 -83.44 35.95 -71.57
N ALA A 126 -84.62 35.58 -71.08
CA ALA A 126 -84.86 35.38 -69.65
C ALA A 126 -84.10 34.15 -69.11
N ARG A 127 -84.10 33.04 -69.84
CA ARG A 127 -83.35 31.82 -69.48
C ARG A 127 -81.85 32.06 -69.47
N GLU A 128 -81.31 32.73 -70.49
CA GLU A 128 -79.87 33.05 -70.57
C GLU A 128 -79.43 33.94 -69.41
N ARG A 129 -80.25 34.93 -69.00
CA ARG A 129 -79.98 35.75 -67.82
C ARG A 129 -80.02 34.92 -66.53
N ALA A 130 -81.03 34.06 -66.36
CA ALA A 130 -81.13 33.20 -65.20
C ALA A 130 -79.97 32.19 -65.11
N GLU A 131 -79.52 31.63 -66.23
CA GLU A 131 -78.36 30.75 -66.30
C GLU A 131 -77.06 31.50 -65.99
N ALA A 132 -76.90 32.73 -66.50
CA ALA A 132 -75.76 33.58 -66.18
C ALA A 132 -75.73 33.98 -64.69
N ASP A 133 -76.87 34.29 -64.09
CA ASP A 133 -77.00 34.56 -62.66
C ASP A 133 -76.69 33.32 -61.82
N ALA A 134 -77.22 32.15 -62.19
CA ALA A 134 -76.92 30.90 -61.52
C ALA A 134 -75.44 30.51 -61.62
N ALA A 135 -74.79 30.80 -62.76
CA ALA A 135 -73.35 30.58 -62.93
C ALA A 135 -72.52 31.54 -62.06
N ARG A 136 -72.91 32.83 -61.98
CA ARG A 136 -72.29 33.81 -61.08
C ARG A 136 -72.41 33.38 -59.62
N GLN A 137 -73.60 32.98 -59.18
CA GLN A 137 -73.83 32.54 -57.80
C GLN A 137 -73.02 31.28 -57.45
N ARG A 138 -72.88 30.33 -58.38
CA ARG A 138 -72.01 29.16 -58.18
C ARG A 138 -70.55 29.55 -58.06
N ALA A 139 -70.06 30.42 -58.95
CA ALA A 139 -68.68 30.91 -58.90
C ALA A 139 -68.39 31.67 -57.60
N GLU A 140 -69.35 32.47 -57.12
CA GLU A 140 -69.25 33.16 -55.82
C GLU A 140 -69.25 32.19 -54.64
N ALA A 141 -70.09 31.16 -54.68
CA ALA A 141 -70.14 30.11 -53.66
C ALA A 141 -68.84 29.28 -53.63
N ASP A 142 -68.30 28.92 -54.79
CA ASP A 142 -67.03 28.20 -54.91
C ASP A 142 -65.85 29.06 -54.41
N ALA A 143 -65.84 30.36 -54.74
CA ALA A 143 -64.83 31.30 -54.24
C ALA A 143 -64.96 31.56 -52.72
N ALA A 144 -66.18 31.56 -52.18
CA ALA A 144 -66.40 31.61 -50.73
C ALA A 144 -65.94 30.31 -50.06
N GLY A 145 -66.21 29.15 -50.66
CA GLY A 145 -65.75 27.85 -50.18
C GLY A 145 -64.22 27.72 -50.18
N ALA A 146 -63.55 28.18 -51.24
CA ALA A 146 -62.09 28.20 -51.31
C ALA A 146 -61.46 29.09 -50.23
N ARG A 147 -62.02 30.29 -49.99
CA ARG A 147 -61.56 31.18 -48.91
C ARG A 147 -61.80 30.60 -47.52
N ALA A 148 -62.93 29.91 -47.31
CA ALA A 148 -63.20 29.22 -46.05
C ALA A 148 -62.23 28.07 -45.81
N ALA A 149 -61.91 27.27 -46.85
CA ALA A 149 -60.93 26.19 -46.78
C ALA A 149 -59.52 26.73 -46.48
N GLU A 150 -59.10 27.81 -47.14
CA GLU A 150 -57.82 28.48 -46.88
C GLU A 150 -57.74 29.02 -45.44
N ALA A 151 -58.83 29.63 -44.94
CA ALA A 151 -58.90 30.12 -43.55
C ALA A 151 -58.79 28.98 -42.52
N VAL A 152 -59.41 27.82 -42.79
CA VAL A 152 -59.29 26.62 -41.94
C VAL A 152 -57.86 26.07 -41.96
N GLU A 153 -57.22 26.02 -43.13
CA GLU A 153 -55.83 25.59 -43.24
C GLU A 153 -54.87 26.52 -42.48
N LEU A 154 -55.03 27.84 -42.63
CA LEU A 154 -54.27 28.85 -41.88
C LEU A 154 -54.50 28.73 -40.37
N ALA A 155 -55.74 28.56 -39.92
CA ALA A 155 -56.04 28.37 -38.51
C ALA A 155 -55.40 27.07 -37.97
N SER A 156 -55.49 25.97 -38.71
CA SER A 156 -54.88 24.70 -38.34
C SER A 156 -53.35 24.79 -38.31
N ALA A 157 -52.74 25.54 -39.23
CA ALA A 157 -51.31 25.79 -39.25
C ALA A 157 -50.86 26.65 -38.05
N ALA A 158 -51.64 27.68 -37.70
CA ALA A 158 -51.41 28.51 -36.53
C ALA A 158 -51.52 27.71 -35.23
N ASP A 159 -52.51 26.83 -35.10
CA ASP A 159 -52.64 25.94 -33.94
C ASP A 159 -51.47 24.95 -33.85
N ARG A 160 -51.06 24.33 -34.97
CA ARG A 160 -49.86 23.48 -34.99
C ARG A 160 -48.60 24.25 -34.59
N ALA A 161 -48.47 25.51 -35.02
CA ALA A 161 -47.34 26.36 -34.64
C ALA A 161 -47.37 26.71 -33.15
N ARG A 162 -48.54 27.04 -32.59
CA ARG A 162 -48.71 27.30 -31.15
C ARG A 162 -48.35 26.07 -30.32
N VAL A 163 -48.87 24.89 -30.67
CA VAL A 163 -48.56 23.63 -29.97
C VAL A 163 -47.06 23.32 -30.05
N LYS A 164 -46.42 23.51 -31.20
CA LYS A 164 -44.97 23.35 -31.34
C LYS A 164 -44.19 24.33 -30.47
N ALA A 165 -44.63 25.60 -30.38
CA ALA A 165 -44.00 26.60 -29.53
C ALA A 165 -44.13 26.26 -28.04
N GLU A 166 -45.31 25.83 -27.59
CA GLU A 166 -45.54 25.37 -26.22
C GLU A 166 -44.69 24.13 -25.88
N GLN A 167 -44.60 23.17 -26.80
CA GLN A 167 -43.75 21.99 -26.63
C GLN A 167 -42.26 22.35 -26.56
N ALA A 168 -41.81 23.29 -27.39
CA ALA A 168 -40.44 23.80 -27.37
C ALA A 168 -40.13 24.55 -26.07
N ALA A 169 -41.04 25.40 -25.58
CA ALA A 169 -40.91 26.09 -24.30
C ALA A 169 -40.85 25.11 -23.13
N ALA A 170 -41.73 24.09 -23.11
CA ALA A 170 -41.71 23.04 -22.10
C ALA A 170 -40.43 22.19 -22.15
N ALA A 171 -39.89 21.93 -23.35
CA ALA A 171 -38.61 21.24 -23.51
C ALA A 171 -37.43 22.08 -22.99
N ALA A 172 -37.41 23.38 -23.29
CA ALA A 172 -36.40 24.31 -22.80
C ALA A 172 -36.41 24.41 -21.27
N LEU A 173 -37.60 24.52 -20.66
CA LEU A 173 -37.74 24.55 -19.20
C LEU A 173 -37.24 23.25 -18.54
N ARG A 174 -37.57 22.08 -19.13
CA ARG A 174 -37.06 20.80 -18.64
C ARG A 174 -35.53 20.71 -18.72
N GLU A 175 -34.92 21.23 -19.77
CA GLU A 175 -33.45 21.23 -19.89
C GLU A 175 -32.81 22.22 -18.91
N GLN A 176 -33.43 23.38 -18.68
CA GLN A 176 -33.00 24.31 -17.65
C GLN A 176 -33.04 23.65 -16.26
N LEU A 177 -34.14 23.01 -15.89
CA LEU A 177 -34.26 22.29 -14.61
C LEU A 177 -33.22 21.16 -14.48
N ARG A 178 -32.87 20.46 -15.57
CA ARG A 178 -31.77 19.49 -15.57
C ARG A 178 -30.41 20.15 -15.38
N ALA A 179 -30.18 21.31 -16.00
CA ALA A 179 -28.94 22.06 -15.84
C ALA A 179 -28.78 22.57 -14.40
N GLU A 180 -29.84 23.13 -13.81
CA GLU A 180 -29.90 23.54 -12.41
C GLU A 180 -29.65 22.33 -11.49
N GLY A 181 -30.34 21.20 -11.71
CA GLY A 181 -30.09 19.98 -10.95
C GLY A 181 -28.65 19.44 -11.07
N ARG A 182 -27.98 19.63 -12.23
CA ARG A 182 -26.54 19.30 -12.39
C ARG A 182 -25.66 20.23 -11.56
N VAL A 183 -25.98 21.53 -11.51
CA VAL A 183 -25.24 22.52 -10.71
C VAL A 183 -25.41 22.23 -9.21
N ASP A 184 -26.63 21.92 -8.76
CA ASP A 184 -26.90 21.55 -7.37
C ASP A 184 -26.12 20.29 -6.99
N ALA A 185 -26.13 19.27 -7.84
CA ALA A 185 -25.38 18.04 -7.62
C ALA A 185 -23.85 18.25 -7.57
N LEU A 186 -23.32 19.18 -8.36
CA LEU A 186 -21.90 19.54 -8.32
C LEU A 186 -21.55 20.32 -7.05
N THR A 187 -22.41 21.25 -6.64
CA THR A 187 -22.27 22.02 -5.39
C THR A 187 -22.29 21.09 -4.18
N ASP A 188 -23.21 20.12 -4.14
CA ASP A 188 -23.27 19.12 -3.08
C ASP A 188 -22.03 18.22 -3.04
N ARG A 189 -21.48 17.85 -4.20
CA ARG A 189 -20.22 17.08 -4.27
C ARG A 189 -19.04 17.90 -3.79
N LEU A 190 -18.98 19.18 -4.14
CA LEU A 190 -17.94 20.10 -3.68
C LEU A 190 -17.99 20.22 -2.15
N ARG A 191 -19.17 20.48 -1.58
CA ARG A 191 -19.37 20.55 -0.13
C ARG A 191 -18.93 19.28 0.58
N ARG A 192 -19.32 18.10 0.08
CA ARG A 192 -18.86 16.82 0.67
C ARG A 192 -17.34 16.64 0.56
N ALA A 193 -16.74 17.09 -0.54
CA ALA A 193 -15.29 17.03 -0.71
C ALA A 193 -14.56 17.96 0.27
N GLU A 194 -15.10 19.16 0.52
CA GLU A 194 -14.60 20.10 1.53
C GLU A 194 -14.73 19.51 2.94
N GLU A 195 -15.90 18.98 3.31
CA GLU A 195 -16.12 18.29 4.59
C GLU A 195 -15.12 17.13 4.79
N LEU A 196 -14.88 16.31 3.76
CA LEU A 196 -13.88 15.23 3.81
C LEU A 196 -12.45 15.77 3.92
N ALA A 197 -12.14 16.88 3.25
CA ALA A 197 -10.82 17.52 3.33
C ALA A 197 -10.56 18.10 4.72
N GLU A 198 -11.56 18.70 5.37
CA GLU A 198 -11.48 19.20 6.74
C GLU A 198 -11.26 18.05 7.74
N VAL A 199 -12.01 16.95 7.61
CA VAL A 199 -11.82 15.76 8.44
C VAL A 199 -10.42 15.18 8.25
N ALA A 200 -9.94 15.06 7.01
CA ALA A 200 -8.59 14.58 6.72
C ALA A 200 -7.52 15.52 7.29
N ALA A 201 -7.69 16.85 7.19
CA ALA A 201 -6.78 17.83 7.77
C ALA A 201 -6.73 17.73 9.30
N ALA A 202 -7.88 17.55 9.96
CA ALA A 202 -7.96 17.33 11.39
C ALA A 202 -7.24 16.03 11.82
N GLN A 203 -7.43 14.93 11.07
CA GLN A 203 -6.71 13.67 11.33
C GLN A 203 -5.19 13.83 11.17
N VAL A 204 -4.73 14.56 10.14
CA VAL A 204 -3.30 14.82 9.95
C VAL A 204 -2.74 15.69 11.08
N ALA A 205 -3.49 16.68 11.56
CA ALA A 205 -3.10 17.51 12.71
C ALA A 205 -2.98 16.67 14.00
N GLU A 206 -3.95 15.77 14.24
CA GLU A 206 -3.92 14.84 15.37
C GLU A 206 -2.70 13.91 15.30
N LEU A 207 -2.46 13.28 14.15
CA LEU A 207 -1.30 12.41 13.95
C LEU A 207 0.04 13.15 14.13
N ARG A 208 0.13 14.41 13.72
CA ARG A 208 1.32 15.25 13.97
C ARG A 208 1.52 15.50 15.47
N THR A 209 0.45 15.80 16.20
CA THR A 209 0.49 15.96 17.66
C THR A 209 0.95 14.67 18.32
N GLN A 210 0.35 13.53 17.97
CA GLN A 210 0.73 12.21 18.49
C GLN A 210 2.20 11.88 18.20
N LEU A 211 2.67 12.13 16.97
CA LEU A 211 4.07 11.91 16.59
C LEU A 211 5.02 12.81 17.38
N SER A 212 4.66 14.08 17.61
CA SER A 212 5.48 14.99 18.42
C SER A 212 5.57 14.54 19.89
N THR A 213 4.47 14.04 20.45
CA THR A 213 4.43 13.47 21.80
C THR A 213 5.29 12.22 21.89
N LEU A 214 5.17 11.29 20.94
CA LEU A 214 6.00 10.07 20.89
C LEU A 214 7.49 10.38 20.71
N GLN A 215 7.83 11.40 19.94
CA GLN A 215 9.22 11.84 19.80
C GLN A 215 9.76 12.47 21.11
N ALA A 216 8.92 13.23 21.82
CA ALA A 216 9.29 13.79 23.11
C ALA A 216 9.49 12.69 24.18
N THR A 217 8.60 11.69 24.22
CA THR A 217 8.73 10.56 25.15
C THR A 217 9.96 9.71 24.83
N ALA A 218 10.23 9.42 23.55
CA ALA A 218 11.44 8.70 23.13
C ALA A 218 12.73 9.42 23.57
N ARG A 219 12.81 10.74 23.35
CA ARG A 219 13.95 11.54 23.80
C ARG A 219 14.11 11.56 25.32
N ALA A 220 13.00 11.62 26.05
CA ALA A 220 13.02 11.56 27.52
C ALA A 220 13.50 10.18 28.02
N THR A 221 13.04 9.08 27.41
CA THR A 221 13.51 7.73 27.77
C THR A 221 14.99 7.52 27.44
N ASP A 222 15.47 8.05 26.32
CA ASP A 222 16.88 7.97 25.94
C ASP A 222 17.77 8.76 26.91
N ALA A 223 17.32 9.96 27.34
CA ALA A 223 18.03 10.75 28.35
C ALA A 223 18.12 10.02 29.70
N THR A 224 17.02 9.44 30.17
CA THR A 224 17.01 8.63 31.41
C THR A 224 17.95 7.43 31.29
N LEU A 225 17.93 6.72 30.15
CA LEU A 225 18.82 5.57 29.95
C LEU A 225 20.31 5.98 29.92
N ALA A 226 20.63 7.13 29.33
CA ALA A 226 21.98 7.68 29.34
C ALA A 226 22.45 8.06 30.75
N GLU A 227 21.56 8.64 31.56
CA GLU A 227 21.85 8.92 32.97
C GLU A 227 22.08 7.65 33.79
N GLU A 228 21.21 6.64 33.65
CA GLU A 228 21.37 5.37 34.36
C GLU A 228 22.67 4.66 33.96
N ARG A 229 23.03 4.66 32.66
CA ARG A 229 24.32 4.13 32.19
C ARG A 229 25.51 4.90 32.78
N SER A 230 25.41 6.23 32.89
CA SER A 230 26.45 7.07 33.50
C SER A 230 26.57 6.84 35.01
N ARG A 231 25.46 6.62 35.71
CA ARG A 231 25.46 6.23 37.14
C ARG A 231 26.11 4.86 37.32
N ALA A 232 25.67 3.86 36.57
CA ALA A 232 26.22 2.51 36.63
C ALA A 232 27.73 2.47 36.31
N ALA A 233 28.19 3.27 35.35
CA ALA A 233 29.62 3.39 35.04
C ALA A 233 30.42 3.97 36.22
N ARG A 234 29.91 5.04 36.85
CA ARG A 234 30.52 5.65 38.04
C ARG A 234 30.56 4.70 39.23
N ASP A 235 29.48 3.95 39.46
CA ASP A 235 29.41 2.95 40.54
C ASP A 235 30.42 1.81 40.29
N ALA A 236 30.55 1.36 39.04
CA ALA A 236 31.54 0.35 38.65
C ALA A 236 32.99 0.86 38.80
N ASP A 237 33.27 2.13 38.49
CA ASP A 237 34.57 2.76 38.73
C ASP A 237 34.86 2.87 40.23
N ALA A 238 33.87 3.29 41.03
CA ALA A 238 34.00 3.38 42.48
C ALA A 238 34.28 2.02 43.13
N HIS A 239 33.56 0.97 42.74
CA HIS A 239 33.82 -0.38 43.23
C HIS A 239 35.19 -0.92 42.80
N ARG A 240 35.64 -0.63 41.57
CA ARG A 240 37.00 -0.99 41.13
C ARG A 240 38.07 -0.28 41.97
N ALA A 241 37.89 1.00 42.27
CA ALA A 241 38.81 1.75 43.12
C ALA A 241 38.82 1.21 44.56
N GLU A 242 37.66 0.83 45.11
CA GLU A 242 37.56 0.21 46.43
C GLU A 242 38.28 -1.14 46.49
N LEU A 243 38.11 -2.00 45.47
CA LEU A 243 38.82 -3.27 45.39
C LEU A 243 40.33 -3.07 45.27
N ALA A 244 40.79 -2.14 44.44
CA ALA A 244 42.21 -1.81 44.33
C ALA A 244 42.79 -1.33 45.67
N ALA A 245 42.09 -0.46 46.40
CA ALA A 245 42.50 0.00 47.71
C ALA A 245 42.55 -1.14 48.76
N ARG A 246 41.61 -2.09 48.70
CA ARG A 246 41.62 -3.28 49.56
C ARG A 246 42.79 -4.21 49.23
N ASP A 247 43.10 -4.39 47.95
CA ASP A 247 44.24 -5.20 47.52
C ASP A 247 45.57 -4.58 47.94
N GLU A 248 45.72 -3.26 47.81
CA GLU A 248 46.89 -2.52 48.32
C GLU A 248 47.03 -2.63 49.84
N ALA A 249 45.94 -2.47 50.59
CA ALA A 249 45.93 -2.63 52.04
C ALA A 249 46.30 -4.07 52.46
N ALA A 250 45.76 -5.08 51.75
CA ALA A 250 46.10 -6.48 51.99
C ALA A 250 47.57 -6.79 51.66
N ALA A 251 48.11 -6.21 50.59
CA ALA A 251 49.53 -6.31 50.25
C ALA A 251 50.42 -5.67 51.33
N GLY A 252 50.04 -4.49 51.83
CA GLY A 252 50.71 -3.83 52.95
C GLY A 252 50.74 -4.67 54.21
N LEU A 253 49.58 -5.21 54.63
CA LEU A 253 49.49 -6.09 55.81
C LEU A 253 50.33 -7.38 55.66
N ARG A 254 50.39 -7.97 54.45
CA ARG A 254 51.26 -9.13 54.19
C ARG A 254 52.73 -8.77 54.32
N ALA A 255 53.15 -7.63 53.76
CA ALA A 255 54.53 -7.16 53.89
C ALA A 255 54.90 -6.89 55.35
N GLU A 256 54.03 -6.22 56.12
CA GLU A 256 54.24 -5.99 57.55
C GLU A 256 54.35 -7.29 58.35
N HIS A 257 53.50 -8.28 58.04
CA HIS A 257 53.54 -9.60 58.66
C HIS A 257 54.84 -10.33 58.31
N ASP A 258 55.24 -10.34 57.04
CA ASP A 258 56.48 -10.99 56.59
C ASP A 258 57.72 -10.36 57.25
N ASP A 259 57.76 -9.02 57.35
CA ASP A 259 58.79 -8.29 58.08
C ASP A 259 58.80 -8.63 59.58
N ALA A 260 57.62 -8.72 60.21
CA ALA A 260 57.50 -9.10 61.62
C ALA A 260 58.00 -10.53 61.86
N VAL A 261 57.67 -11.47 60.98
CA VAL A 261 58.15 -12.85 61.03
C VAL A 261 59.66 -12.91 60.81
N ALA A 262 60.21 -12.11 59.88
CA ALA A 262 61.65 -12.03 59.65
C ALA A 262 62.39 -11.53 60.89
N ARG A 263 61.91 -10.42 61.50
CA ARG A 263 62.45 -9.88 62.76
C ARG A 263 62.41 -10.91 63.89
N LEU A 264 61.26 -11.57 64.09
CA LEU A 264 61.13 -12.59 65.14
C LEU A 264 62.10 -13.77 64.93
N ARG A 265 62.35 -14.18 63.69
CA ARG A 265 63.34 -15.23 63.37
C ARG A 265 64.76 -14.79 63.66
N GLU A 266 65.11 -13.55 63.33
CA GLU A 266 66.42 -12.96 63.62
C GLU A 266 66.66 -12.81 65.13
N ASP A 267 65.67 -12.29 65.86
CA ASP A 267 65.70 -12.19 67.32
C ASP A 267 65.88 -13.57 67.96
N HIS A 268 65.10 -14.56 67.52
CA HIS A 268 65.21 -15.93 68.02
C HIS A 268 66.58 -16.55 67.71
N HIS A 269 67.13 -16.29 66.53
CA HIS A 269 68.47 -16.76 66.18
C HIS A 269 69.54 -16.12 67.07
N THR A 270 69.43 -14.81 67.32
CA THR A 270 70.32 -14.06 68.22
C THR A 270 70.23 -14.56 69.66
N ASP A 271 69.02 -14.81 70.16
CA ASP A 271 68.79 -15.37 71.49
C ASP A 271 69.38 -16.77 71.64
N LEU A 272 69.21 -17.64 70.64
CA LEU A 272 69.84 -18.96 70.65
C LEU A 272 71.37 -18.89 70.59
N ALA A 273 71.93 -17.97 69.81
CA ALA A 273 73.37 -17.76 69.75
C ALA A 273 73.92 -17.27 71.10
N ARG A 274 73.24 -16.32 71.74
CA ARG A 274 73.57 -15.83 73.09
C ARG A 274 73.49 -16.96 74.12
N LEU A 275 72.38 -17.71 74.14
CA LEU A 275 72.21 -18.82 75.08
C LEU A 275 73.29 -19.90 74.92
N ARG A 276 73.71 -20.19 73.68
CA ARG A 276 74.82 -21.11 73.41
C ARG A 276 76.15 -20.56 73.94
N ALA A 277 76.45 -19.29 73.69
CA ALA A 277 77.67 -18.65 74.20
C ALA A 277 77.70 -18.61 75.73
N ASP A 278 76.57 -18.28 76.37
CA ASP A 278 76.43 -18.30 77.84
C ASP A 278 76.64 -19.71 78.39
N HIS A 279 76.04 -20.73 77.75
CA HIS A 279 76.22 -22.13 78.13
C HIS A 279 77.67 -22.60 77.95
N GLU A 280 78.31 -22.28 76.83
CA GLU A 280 79.73 -22.60 76.58
C GLU A 280 80.64 -21.94 77.62
N SER A 281 80.39 -20.67 77.94
CA SER A 281 81.09 -19.94 79.00
C SER A 281 80.90 -20.59 80.37
N ALA A 282 79.67 -20.95 80.73
CA ALA A 282 79.37 -21.63 81.99
C ALA A 282 80.06 -23.00 82.08
N VAL A 283 80.06 -23.79 81.00
CA VAL A 283 80.76 -25.08 80.94
C VAL A 283 82.27 -24.89 81.04
N ALA A 284 82.84 -23.88 80.37
CA ALA A 284 84.26 -23.57 80.46
C ALA A 284 84.66 -23.15 81.88
N HIS A 285 83.83 -22.33 82.54
CA HIS A 285 84.02 -21.92 83.92
C HIS A 285 83.99 -23.12 84.89
N LEU A 286 82.96 -23.97 84.80
CA LEU A 286 82.85 -25.19 85.63
C LEU A 286 84.02 -26.16 85.41
N ARG A 287 84.53 -26.26 84.17
CA ARG A 287 85.73 -27.07 83.87
C ARG A 287 86.98 -26.48 84.53
N ALA A 288 87.14 -25.16 84.48
CA ALA A 288 88.25 -24.49 85.14
C ALA A 288 88.20 -24.63 86.66
N GLU A 289 87.02 -24.50 87.28
CA GLU A 289 86.82 -24.77 88.71
C GLU A 289 87.17 -26.22 89.06
N LEU A 290 86.68 -27.20 88.28
CA LEU A 290 86.99 -28.61 88.50
C LEU A 290 88.49 -28.91 88.37
N ASP A 291 89.17 -28.31 87.39
CA ASP A 291 90.62 -28.49 87.22
C ASP A 291 91.43 -27.81 88.33
N GLU A 292 90.96 -26.68 88.86
CA GLU A 292 91.55 -26.03 90.03
C GLU A 292 91.34 -26.88 91.30
N ASP A 293 90.12 -27.37 91.53
CA ASP A 293 89.83 -28.31 92.63
C ASP A 293 90.70 -29.56 92.55
N ARG A 294 90.92 -30.10 91.34
CA ARG A 294 91.84 -31.23 91.12
C ARG A 294 93.29 -30.88 91.46
N ARG A 295 93.75 -29.67 91.12
CA ARG A 295 95.11 -29.20 91.46
C ARG A 295 95.28 -28.99 92.97
N LEU A 296 94.30 -28.36 93.62
CA LEU A 296 94.27 -28.18 95.07
C LEU A 296 94.26 -29.55 95.77
N HIS A 297 93.41 -30.46 95.33
CA HIS A 297 93.36 -31.83 95.86
C HIS A 297 94.68 -32.58 95.65
N ALA A 298 95.30 -32.48 94.47
CA ALA A 298 96.62 -33.08 94.22
C ALA A 298 97.69 -32.52 95.17
N THR A 299 97.70 -31.20 95.38
CA THR A 299 98.60 -30.51 96.31
C THR A 299 98.36 -30.95 97.76
N ASP A 300 97.10 -31.06 98.18
CA ASP A 300 96.74 -31.55 99.50
C ASP A 300 97.18 -33.00 99.72
N VAL A 301 97.02 -33.86 98.70
CA VAL A 301 97.50 -35.25 98.73
C VAL A 301 99.02 -35.31 98.82
N GLU A 302 99.76 -34.47 98.09
CA GLU A 302 101.21 -34.37 98.19
C GLU A 302 101.66 -33.85 99.56
N ARG A 303 100.98 -32.83 100.11
CA ARG A 303 101.23 -32.32 101.46
C ARG A 303 100.99 -33.41 102.49
N LEU A 304 99.87 -34.12 102.44
CA LEU A 304 99.56 -35.23 103.35
C LEU A 304 100.60 -36.36 103.22
N ARG A 305 101.07 -36.68 102.01
CA ARG A 305 102.15 -37.66 101.79
C ARG A 305 103.46 -37.20 102.42
N ALA A 306 103.82 -35.92 102.27
CA ALA A 306 105.03 -35.35 102.86
C ALA A 306 104.95 -35.30 104.39
N GLU A 307 103.81 -34.88 104.95
CA GLU A 307 103.53 -34.91 106.39
C GLU A 307 103.62 -36.35 106.93
N HIS A 308 102.97 -37.30 106.27
CA HIS A 308 103.04 -38.72 106.63
C HIS A 308 104.47 -39.27 106.55
N ALA A 309 105.23 -38.94 105.49
CA ALA A 309 106.64 -39.32 105.38
C ALA A 309 107.48 -38.73 106.52
N SER A 310 107.27 -37.44 106.84
CA SER A 310 107.94 -36.78 107.97
C SER A 310 107.59 -37.39 109.32
N LEU A 311 106.33 -37.82 109.51
CA LEU A 311 105.87 -38.51 110.71
C LEU A 311 106.52 -39.89 110.81
N VAL A 312 106.58 -40.64 109.71
CA VAL A 312 107.24 -41.95 109.65
C VAL A 312 108.74 -41.82 109.93
N GLU A 313 109.43 -40.84 109.35
CA GLU A 313 110.85 -40.60 109.64
C GLU A 313 111.07 -40.18 111.10
N ARG A 314 110.19 -39.35 111.67
CA ARG A 314 110.23 -39.00 113.09
C ARG A 314 110.04 -40.22 113.99
N LEU A 315 109.04 -41.05 113.70
CA LEU A 315 108.81 -42.31 114.42
C LEU A 315 109.99 -43.29 114.27
N ARG A 316 110.61 -43.36 113.09
CA ARG A 316 111.84 -44.14 112.86
C ARG A 316 113.00 -43.62 113.68
N ALA A 317 113.21 -42.30 113.73
CA ALA A 317 114.26 -41.67 114.51
C ALA A 317 114.02 -41.84 116.02
N GLU A 318 112.77 -41.70 116.48
CA GLU A 318 112.37 -41.97 117.88
C GLU A 318 112.61 -43.44 118.23
N HIS A 319 112.24 -44.38 117.35
CA HIS A 319 112.50 -45.80 117.56
C HIS A 319 114.00 -46.13 117.53
N ALA A 320 114.77 -45.51 116.64
CA ALA A 320 116.23 -45.63 116.60
C ALA A 320 116.88 -45.09 117.88
N ALA A 321 116.45 -43.92 118.36
CA ALA A 321 116.91 -43.34 119.62
C ALA A 321 116.50 -44.21 120.83
N ALA A 322 115.28 -44.77 120.84
CA ALA A 322 114.82 -45.67 121.89
C ALA A 322 115.63 -46.98 121.91
N THR A 323 115.96 -47.53 120.74
CA THR A 323 116.81 -48.72 120.61
C THR A 323 118.27 -48.43 120.96
N GLU A 324 118.82 -47.28 120.58
CA GLU A 324 120.15 -46.85 121.05
C GLU A 324 120.17 -46.65 122.57
N GLN A 325 119.11 -46.08 123.14
CA GLN A 325 118.99 -45.90 124.58
C GLN A 325 118.88 -47.24 125.31
N SER A 326 118.15 -48.22 124.76
CA SER A 326 118.11 -49.57 125.34
C SER A 326 119.47 -50.26 125.26
N LEU A 327 120.17 -50.16 124.12
CA LEU A 327 121.53 -50.69 123.96
C LEU A 327 122.54 -49.98 124.87
N ALA A 328 122.41 -48.67 125.08
CA ALA A 328 123.25 -47.90 125.99
C ALA A 328 123.01 -48.32 127.45
N ARG A 329 121.75 -48.56 127.84
CA ARG A 329 121.40 -49.14 129.15
C ARG A 329 122.00 -50.54 129.31
N GLU A 330 121.83 -51.41 128.32
CA GLU A 330 122.43 -52.75 128.35
C GLU A 330 123.97 -52.70 128.44
N ARG A 331 124.61 -51.77 127.72
CA ARG A 331 126.06 -51.55 127.80
C ARG A 331 126.48 -51.01 129.16
N ALA A 332 125.72 -50.10 129.76
CA ALA A 332 125.97 -49.59 131.10
C ALA A 332 125.81 -50.70 132.14
N GLU A 333 124.74 -51.50 132.07
CA GLU A 333 124.54 -52.68 132.93
C GLU A 333 125.62 -53.76 132.72
N ALA A 334 126.11 -53.92 131.48
CA ALA A 334 127.23 -54.82 131.19
C ALA A 334 128.55 -54.27 131.75
N ALA A 335 128.76 -52.95 131.69
CA ALA A 335 129.91 -52.27 132.28
C ALA A 335 129.90 -52.37 133.80
N GLU A 336 128.76 -52.12 134.45
CA GLU A 336 128.58 -52.31 135.90
C GLU A 336 128.80 -53.77 136.31
N ARG A 337 128.26 -54.75 135.56
CA ARG A 337 128.56 -56.17 135.81
C ARG A 337 130.04 -56.49 135.68
N ARG A 338 130.72 -55.88 134.70
CA ARG A 338 132.16 -56.05 134.47
C ARG A 338 132.98 -55.39 135.58
N GLU A 339 132.58 -54.20 136.05
CA GLU A 339 133.22 -53.48 137.15
C GLU A 339 133.02 -54.21 138.48
N ALA A 340 131.80 -54.69 138.77
CA ALA A 340 131.52 -55.54 139.91
C ALA A 340 132.30 -56.88 139.87
N ALA A 341 132.56 -57.42 138.68
CA ALA A 341 133.44 -58.58 138.51
C ALA A 341 134.91 -58.24 138.76
N LEU A 342 135.38 -57.07 138.32
CA LEU A 342 136.74 -56.58 138.56
C LEU A 342 136.98 -56.26 140.04
N ASP A 343 136.00 -55.69 140.74
CA ASP A 343 136.11 -55.43 142.18
C ASP A 343 136.08 -56.72 143.00
N ARG A 344 135.33 -57.75 142.56
CA ARG A 344 135.44 -59.10 143.11
C ARG A 344 136.85 -59.66 142.95
N LEU A 345 137.42 -59.58 141.75
CA LEU A 345 138.80 -60.00 141.46
C LEU A 345 139.84 -59.20 142.27
N ARG A 346 139.63 -57.90 142.47
CA ARG A 346 140.50 -57.08 143.33
C ARG A 346 140.40 -57.48 144.80
N GLY A 347 139.19 -57.78 145.29
CA GLY A 347 138.96 -58.31 146.62
C GLY A 347 139.67 -59.64 146.85
N GLU A 348 139.60 -60.55 145.87
CA GLU A 348 140.34 -61.82 145.86
C GLU A 348 141.86 -61.58 145.85
N HIS A 349 142.35 -60.66 145.01
CA HIS A 349 143.78 -60.35 144.92
C HIS A 349 144.33 -59.63 146.17
N SER A 350 143.50 -58.84 146.88
CA SER A 350 143.88 -58.26 148.18
C SER A 350 143.92 -59.32 149.28
N ALA A 351 142.99 -60.27 149.28
CA ALA A 351 143.00 -61.39 150.22
C ALA A 351 144.27 -62.25 150.02
N VAL A 352 144.64 -62.54 148.77
CA VAL A 352 145.88 -63.27 148.44
C VAL A 352 147.12 -62.48 148.85
N ARG A 353 147.14 -61.14 148.70
CA ARG A 353 148.25 -60.30 149.18
C ARG A 353 148.36 -60.27 150.70
N GLU A 354 147.25 -60.21 151.43
CA GLU A 354 147.27 -60.30 152.90
C GLU A 354 147.76 -61.67 153.37
N GLU A 355 147.38 -62.74 152.69
CA GLU A 355 147.85 -64.09 152.97
C GLU A 355 149.36 -64.24 152.69
N HIS A 356 149.83 -63.69 151.57
CA HIS A 356 151.27 -63.61 151.24
C HIS A 356 152.04 -62.76 152.25
N SER A 357 151.49 -61.63 152.69
CA SER A 357 152.09 -60.76 153.71
C SER A 357 152.21 -61.47 155.07
N ARG A 358 151.19 -62.24 155.46
CA ARG A 358 151.23 -63.08 156.68
C ARG A 358 152.29 -64.17 156.58
N LEU A 359 152.42 -64.82 155.42
CA LEU A 359 153.46 -65.83 155.16
C LEU A 359 154.88 -65.23 155.21
N VAL A 360 155.07 -64.02 154.65
CA VAL A 360 156.34 -63.30 154.68
C VAL A 360 156.71 -62.85 156.11
N ALA A 361 155.72 -62.44 156.92
CA ALA A 361 155.92 -62.07 158.32
C ALA A 361 156.30 -63.28 159.20
N ASP A 362 155.74 -64.46 158.91
CA ASP A 362 156.13 -65.71 159.58
C ASP A 362 157.54 -66.18 159.20
N LEU A 363 157.91 -66.07 157.93
CA LEU A 363 159.28 -66.33 157.47
C LEU A 363 160.31 -65.37 158.09
N HIS A 364 159.96 -64.08 158.25
CA HIS A 364 160.82 -63.11 158.94
C HIS A 364 160.98 -63.42 160.43
N ARG A 365 159.94 -63.93 161.11
CA ARG A 365 160.04 -64.41 162.50
C ARG A 365 160.91 -65.67 162.61
N GLN A 366 160.82 -66.59 161.65
CA GLN A 366 161.65 -67.79 161.61
C GLN A 366 163.13 -67.47 161.34
N LEU A 367 163.42 -66.49 160.48
CA LEU A 367 164.80 -66.03 160.21
C LEU A 367 165.40 -65.25 161.38
N GLY A 368 164.61 -64.43 162.09
CA GLY A 368 165.07 -63.73 163.29
C GLY A 368 165.39 -64.66 164.47
N ALA A 369 164.68 -65.78 164.60
CA ALA A 369 164.97 -66.80 165.59
C ALA A 369 166.28 -67.55 165.27
N ALA A 370 166.54 -67.84 164.00
CA ALA A 370 167.79 -68.47 163.54
C ALA A 370 169.01 -67.56 163.73
N ASP A 371 168.88 -66.24 163.56
CA ASP A 371 169.97 -65.28 163.76
C ASP A 371 170.34 -65.11 165.24
N HIS A 372 169.36 -65.25 166.14
CA HIS A 372 169.60 -65.31 167.59
C HIS A 372 170.26 -66.63 168.02
N GLU A 373 169.98 -67.75 167.35
CA GLU A 373 170.70 -69.02 167.53
C GLU A 373 172.14 -68.97 166.99
N ILE A 374 172.37 -68.34 165.84
CA ILE A 374 173.71 -68.18 165.25
C ILE A 374 174.59 -67.27 166.13
N MET A 375 174.04 -66.17 166.63
CA MET A 375 174.75 -65.27 167.55
C MET A 375 174.95 -65.91 168.94
N SER A 376 174.06 -66.82 169.35
CA SER A 376 174.23 -67.65 170.55
C SER A 376 175.25 -68.78 170.37
N LEU A 377 175.46 -69.33 169.17
CA LEU A 377 176.54 -70.30 168.91
C LEU A 377 177.91 -69.59 168.80
N ARG A 378 177.90 -68.34 168.36
CA ARG A 378 179.07 -67.45 168.36
C ARG A 378 179.52 -67.08 169.78
N ARG A 379 178.60 -67.11 170.76
CA ARG A 379 178.87 -67.06 172.22
C ARG A 379 179.93 -68.08 172.64
N ASP A 380 179.93 -69.26 172.03
CA ASP A 380 180.53 -70.41 172.71
C ASP A 380 181.89 -70.78 172.11
N LEU A 381 182.23 -70.26 170.92
CA LEU A 381 183.54 -70.45 170.28
C LEU A 381 184.62 -69.49 170.80
N GLU A 382 184.29 -68.23 171.09
CA GLU A 382 185.28 -67.25 171.60
C GLU A 382 185.66 -67.51 173.08
N ARG A 383 184.90 -68.35 173.80
CA ARG A 383 185.20 -68.76 175.18
C ARG A 383 186.07 -70.03 175.32
N ALA A 384 186.50 -70.65 174.20
CA ALA A 384 187.30 -71.87 174.22
C ALA A 384 188.76 -71.69 173.77
N GLY A 385 189.22 -70.45 173.50
CA GLY A 385 190.49 -70.18 172.78
C GLY A 385 191.68 -69.56 173.54
N SER A 386 191.52 -68.83 174.64
CA SER A 386 192.66 -68.21 175.37
C SER A 386 192.26 -67.57 176.69
#